data_AF-A0A5E6QSP7-F1
#
_entry.id   AF-A0A5E6QSP7-F1
#
_cell.length_a   1.000
_cell.length_b   1.000
_cell.length_c   1.000
_cell.angle_alpha   90.00
_cell.angle_beta   90.00
_cell.angle_gamma   90.00
#
_symmetry.space_group_name_H-M   'P 1'
#
loop_
_entity.id
_entity.type
_entity.pdbx_description
1 polymer ?
#
loop_
_entity_poly.entity_id
_entity_poly.type
_entity_poly.pdbx_seq_one_letter_code
_entity_poly.pdbx_strand_id
1 'polypeptide(L)'
;MTPTFLPHQALDLVGALRESQPSNAEIKGRRRLLALRDQAISAGAQVLIVQWHDLEWTLLAIQPPADVVISDARELIPNLLRNPEALQQMRQRAGQGNHLQWLTLARPVTTQH
;
A
#
# COMPACT_ATOMS: atom_id res chain seq x y z
N MET A 1 9.25 4.72 14.23
CA MET A 1 8.57 5.91 13.65
C MET A 1 7.43 5.44 12.78
N THR A 2 6.27 6.08 12.88
CA THR A 2 5.00 5.62 12.28
C THR A 2 4.90 6.10 10.83
N PRO A 3 4.68 5.22 9.83
CA PRO A 3 4.42 5.66 8.47
C PRO A 3 3.04 6.33 8.33
N THR A 4 2.90 7.21 7.34
CA THR A 4 1.60 7.80 7.00
C THR A 4 0.91 6.92 5.98
N PHE A 5 -0.31 6.48 6.31
CA PHE A 5 -1.15 5.71 5.41
C PHE A 5 -2.13 6.64 4.70
N LEU A 6 -2.14 6.57 3.37
CA LEU A 6 -2.99 7.36 2.51
C LEU A 6 -3.87 6.43 1.67
N PRO A 7 -5.10 6.82 1.35
CA PRO A 7 -5.95 6.05 0.44
C PRO A 7 -5.32 6.01 -0.96
N HIS A 8 -5.59 4.97 -1.73
CA HIS A 8 -5.07 4.83 -3.11
C HIS A 8 -5.43 6.01 -4.05
N GLN A 9 -6.47 6.77 -3.70
CA GLN A 9 -6.88 8.01 -4.38
C GLN A 9 -5.83 9.13 -4.23
N ALA A 10 -5.01 9.10 -3.17
CA ALA A 10 -3.95 10.08 -2.97
C ALA A 10 -2.86 10.00 -4.05
N LEU A 11 -2.67 8.84 -4.71
CA LEU A 11 -1.75 8.73 -5.86
C LEU A 11 -2.20 9.61 -7.03
N ASP A 12 -3.52 9.79 -7.16
CA ASP A 12 -4.12 10.61 -8.21
C ASP A 12 -3.88 12.10 -7.94
N LEU A 13 -4.13 12.52 -6.69
CA LEU A 13 -3.90 13.89 -6.19
C LEU A 13 -2.42 14.32 -6.23
N VAL A 14 -1.49 13.46 -5.79
CA VAL A 14 -0.04 13.74 -5.87
C VAL A 14 0.40 13.88 -7.33
N GLY A 15 -0.22 13.09 -8.20
CA GLY A 15 0.01 13.16 -9.63
C GLY A 15 -0.50 14.43 -10.30
N ALA A 16 -1.53 15.08 -9.74
CA ALA A 16 -2.03 16.38 -10.17
C ALA A 16 -1.18 17.55 -9.60
N LEU A 17 -0.64 17.39 -8.38
CA LEU A 17 0.21 18.40 -7.74
C LEU A 17 1.64 18.45 -8.30
N ARG A 18 2.15 17.36 -8.88
CA ARG A 18 3.52 17.27 -9.45
C ARG A 18 3.60 17.60 -10.95
N GLU A 19 2.52 18.10 -11.55
CA GLU A 19 2.45 18.40 -13.00
C GLU A 19 3.40 19.53 -13.47
N SER A 20 4.12 20.19 -12.56
CA SER A 20 5.03 21.28 -12.92
C SER A 20 6.30 20.87 -13.69
N GLN A 21 6.62 19.56 -13.81
CA GLN A 21 7.52 18.93 -14.82
C GLN A 21 7.91 17.50 -14.38
N PRO A 22 7.07 16.48 -14.63
CA PRO A 22 7.46 15.10 -14.35
C PRO A 22 8.50 14.64 -15.39
N SER A 23 9.63 14.09 -14.91
CA SER A 23 10.59 13.43 -15.80
C SER A 23 9.95 12.20 -16.46
N ASN A 24 10.34 11.86 -17.69
CA ASN A 24 9.74 10.77 -18.46
C ASN A 24 9.81 9.40 -17.73
N ALA A 25 10.86 9.20 -16.91
CA ALA A 25 11.00 8.05 -16.02
C ALA A 25 9.93 8.01 -14.92
N GLU A 26 9.54 9.16 -14.38
CA GLU A 26 8.49 9.27 -13.36
C GLU A 26 7.09 9.04 -13.93
N ILE A 27 6.84 9.48 -15.16
CA ILE A 27 5.59 9.18 -15.87
C ILE A 27 5.45 7.66 -16.07
N LYS A 28 6.53 6.98 -16.47
CA LYS A 28 6.56 5.52 -16.65
C LYS A 28 6.42 4.78 -15.32
N GLY A 29 7.13 5.24 -14.28
CA GLY A 29 7.00 4.72 -12.91
C GLY A 29 5.58 4.87 -12.38
N ARG A 30 4.98 6.05 -12.52
CA ARG A 30 3.60 6.34 -12.10
C ARG A 30 2.57 5.49 -12.82
N ARG A 31 2.66 5.37 -14.16
CA ARG A 31 1.76 4.48 -14.92
C ARG A 31 1.86 3.03 -14.44
N ARG A 32 3.08 2.57 -14.11
CA ARG A 32 3.29 1.24 -13.56
C ARG A 32 2.65 1.09 -12.18
N LEU A 33 2.82 2.07 -11.30
CA LEU A 33 2.18 2.09 -9.97
C LEU A 33 0.63 2.11 -10.08
N LEU A 34 0.08 2.91 -10.99
CA LEU A 34 -1.37 2.95 -11.25
C LEU A 34 -1.90 1.62 -11.78
N ALA A 35 -1.19 0.98 -12.72
CA ALA A 35 -1.56 -0.34 -13.23
C ALA A 35 -1.51 -1.42 -12.15
N LEU A 36 -0.50 -1.37 -11.26
CA LEU A 36 -0.38 -2.29 -10.13
C LEU A 36 -1.48 -2.08 -9.08
N ARG A 37 -1.84 -0.82 -8.80
CA ARG A 37 -3.00 -0.47 -7.98
C ARG A 37 -4.28 -1.05 -8.57
N ASP A 38 -4.53 -0.80 -9.86
CA ASP A 38 -5.75 -1.22 -10.54
C ASP A 38 -5.87 -2.74 -10.57
N GLN A 39 -4.77 -3.44 -10.83
CA GLN A 39 -4.70 -4.90 -10.76
C GLN A 39 -5.03 -5.44 -9.37
N ALA A 40 -4.52 -4.80 -8.31
CA ALA A 40 -4.84 -5.18 -6.94
C ALA A 40 -6.32 -4.93 -6.60
N ILE A 41 -6.87 -3.78 -6.99
CA ILE A 41 -8.30 -3.48 -6.81
C ILE A 41 -9.18 -4.48 -7.58
N SER A 42 -8.82 -4.79 -8.83
CA SER A 42 -9.52 -5.77 -9.65
C SER A 42 -9.44 -7.19 -9.08
N ALA A 43 -8.39 -7.51 -8.32
CA ALA A 43 -8.27 -8.76 -7.59
C ALA A 43 -9.07 -8.78 -6.27
N GLY A 44 -9.78 -7.69 -5.95
CA GLY A 44 -10.51 -7.52 -4.68
C GLY A 44 -9.61 -7.15 -3.50
N ALA A 45 -8.35 -6.78 -3.75
CA ALA A 45 -7.43 -6.33 -2.72
C ALA A 45 -7.64 -4.83 -2.41
N GLN A 46 -7.52 -4.51 -1.14
CA GLN A 46 -7.59 -3.16 -0.62
C GLN A 46 -6.24 -2.48 -0.79
N VAL A 47 -6.20 -1.38 -1.55
CA VAL A 47 -4.95 -0.68 -1.84
C VAL A 47 -4.78 0.54 -0.94
N LEU A 48 -3.64 0.59 -0.25
CA LEU A 48 -3.16 1.72 0.52
C LEU A 48 -1.83 2.22 -0.04
N ILE A 49 -1.58 3.50 0.18
CA ILE A 49 -0.30 4.13 -0.08
C ILE A 49 0.36 4.36 1.27
N VAL A 50 1.57 3.87 1.42
CA VAL A 50 2.40 4.09 2.60
C VAL A 50 3.45 5.13 2.23
N GLN A 51 3.35 6.30 2.84
CA GLN A 51 4.35 7.35 2.75
C GLN A 51 5.30 7.21 3.93
N TRP A 52 6.56 6.91 3.62
CA TRP A 52 7.64 6.93 4.60
C TRP A 52 8.18 8.35 4.77
N HIS A 53 8.79 8.62 5.92
CA HIS A 53 9.34 9.95 6.25
C HIS A 53 10.49 10.38 5.31
N ASP A 54 11.09 9.43 4.59
CA ASP A 54 12.11 9.66 3.55
C ASP A 54 11.51 10.08 2.19
N LEU A 55 10.21 10.38 2.15
CA LEU A 55 9.46 10.64 0.92
C LEU A 55 9.40 9.43 -0.03
N GLU A 56 9.75 8.24 0.44
CA GLU A 56 9.52 6.99 -0.29
C GLU A 56 8.03 6.61 -0.26
N TRP A 57 7.50 6.34 -1.44
CA TRP A 57 6.11 5.92 -1.63
C TRP A 57 6.08 4.41 -1.88
N THR A 58 5.30 3.69 -1.09
CA THR A 58 5.06 2.25 -1.25
C THR A 58 3.58 1.99 -1.46
N LEU A 59 3.23 1.26 -2.51
CA LEU A 59 1.89 0.71 -2.68
C LEU A 59 1.77 -0.58 -1.89
N LEU A 60 0.74 -0.63 -1.05
CA LEU A 60 0.37 -1.79 -0.26
C LEU A 60 -0.96 -2.31 -0.78
N ALA A 61 -0.92 -3.47 -1.43
CA ALA A 61 -2.10 -4.24 -1.81
C ALA A 61 -2.40 -5.23 -0.70
N ILE A 62 -3.51 -5.06 0.00
CA ILE A 62 -3.90 -5.91 1.10
C ILE A 62 -5.04 -6.79 0.65
N GLN A 63 -4.81 -8.10 0.56
CA GLN A 63 -5.87 -9.03 0.23
C GLN A 63 -6.58 -9.41 1.54
N PRO A 64 -7.84 -8.97 1.75
CA PRO A 64 -8.60 -9.43 2.90
C PRO A 64 -8.93 -10.93 2.73
N PRO A 65 -9.10 -11.67 3.83
CA PRO A 65 -9.62 -13.03 3.76
C PRO A 65 -11.04 -13.01 3.18
N ALA A 66 -11.42 -14.04 2.44
CA ALA A 66 -12.69 -14.10 1.68
C ALA A 66 -13.97 -13.87 2.51
N ASP A 67 -13.87 -14.04 3.84
CA ASP A 67 -14.96 -13.89 4.80
C ASP A 67 -15.08 -12.46 5.37
N VAL A 68 -14.11 -11.58 5.09
CA VAL A 68 -14.06 -10.21 5.63
C VAL A 68 -14.26 -9.21 4.50
N VAL A 69 -15.44 -8.59 4.48
CA VAL A 69 -15.74 -7.47 3.59
C VAL A 69 -15.13 -6.21 4.19
N ILE A 70 -13.96 -5.82 3.69
CA ILE A 70 -13.37 -4.52 4.02
C ILE A 70 -14.02 -3.48 3.10
N SER A 71 -14.74 -2.53 3.70
CA SER A 71 -15.35 -1.43 2.93
C SER A 71 -14.33 -0.34 2.64
N ASP A 72 -13.41 -0.10 3.57
CA ASP A 72 -12.35 0.88 3.39
C ASP A 72 -10.99 0.33 3.83
N ALA A 73 -9.99 0.47 2.96
CA ALA A 73 -8.63 0.02 3.25
C ALA A 73 -8.06 0.65 4.54
N ARG A 74 -8.55 1.82 4.97
CA ARG A 74 -8.17 2.46 6.24
C ARG A 74 -8.54 1.64 7.47
N GLU A 75 -9.55 0.77 7.39
CA GLU A 75 -9.91 -0.16 8.47
C GLU A 75 -8.80 -1.18 8.76
N LEU A 76 -7.88 -1.36 7.82
CA LEU A 76 -6.74 -2.26 7.95
C LEU A 76 -5.53 -1.58 8.62
N ILE A 77 -5.47 -0.25 8.63
CA ILE A 77 -4.40 0.53 9.29
C ILE A 77 -4.18 0.09 10.74
N PRO A 78 -5.21 0.00 11.62
CA PRO A 78 -4.98 -0.45 12.99
C PRO A 78 -4.44 -1.89 13.06
N ASN A 79 -4.84 -2.78 12.16
CA ASN A 79 -4.32 -4.15 12.09
C ASN A 79 -2.85 -4.20 11.63
N LEU A 80 -2.45 -3.31 10.71
CA LEU A 80 -1.06 -3.16 10.29
C LEU A 80 -0.19 -2.59 11.42
N LEU A 81 -0.69 -1.58 12.12
CA LEU A 81 0.01 -0.97 13.26
C LEU A 81 0.21 -1.96 14.42
N ARG A 82 -0.69 -2.95 14.56
CA ARG A 82 -0.53 -4.08 15.50
C ARG A 82 0.55 -5.08 15.07
N ASN A 83 1.00 -5.05 13.80
CA ASN A 83 2.00 -5.97 13.24
C ASN A 83 3.24 -5.19 12.75
N PRO A 84 4.10 -4.70 13.66
CA PRO A 84 5.26 -3.89 13.30
C PRO A 84 6.29 -4.65 12.44
N GLU A 85 6.38 -5.97 12.55
CA GLU A 85 7.29 -6.80 11.72
C GLU A 85 6.91 -6.75 10.24
N ALA A 86 5.62 -6.81 9.92
CA ALA A 86 5.14 -6.69 8.55
C ALA A 86 5.52 -5.33 7.94
N LEU A 87 5.38 -4.25 8.72
CA LEU A 87 5.77 -2.91 8.30
C LEU A 87 7.30 -2.79 8.07
N GLN A 88 8.12 -3.44 8.90
CA GLN A 88 9.57 -3.45 8.70
C GLN A 88 9.97 -4.21 7.44
N GLN A 89 9.40 -5.38 7.19
CA GLN A 89 9.67 -6.14 5.96
C GLN A 89 9.23 -5.36 4.72
N MET A 90 8.09 -4.68 4.79
CA MET A 90 7.64 -3.79 3.71
C MET A 90 8.64 -2.67 3.45
N ARG A 91 9.12 -2.00 4.50
CA ARG A 91 10.12 -0.93 4.37
C ARG A 91 11.42 -1.44 3.74
N GLN A 92 11.91 -2.60 4.17
CA GLN A 92 13.12 -3.20 3.60
C GLN A 92 12.97 -3.51 2.11
N ARG A 93 11.81 -4.03 1.69
CA ARG A 93 11.55 -4.33 0.28
C ARG A 93 11.35 -3.05 -0.55
N ALA A 94 10.72 -2.03 0.02
CA ALA A 94 10.58 -0.72 -0.64
C ALA A 94 11.95 -0.12 -0.98
N GLY A 95 12.90 -0.15 -0.04
CA GLY A 95 14.27 0.32 -0.25
C GLY A 95 15.08 -0.50 -1.27
N GLN A 96 14.60 -1.68 -1.68
CA GLN A 96 15.19 -2.50 -2.77
C GLN A 96 14.56 -2.19 -4.14
N GLY A 97 13.68 -1.20 -4.25
CA GLY A 97 12.95 -0.86 -5.48
C GLY A 97 11.66 -1.67 -5.68
N ASN A 98 11.23 -2.47 -4.69
CA ASN A 98 9.93 -3.15 -4.73
C ASN A 98 8.85 -2.24 -4.14
N HIS A 99 8.36 -1.34 -4.98
CA HIS A 99 7.34 -0.36 -4.60
C HIS A 99 5.92 -0.94 -4.45
N LEU A 100 5.69 -2.21 -4.79
CA LEU A 100 4.43 -2.92 -4.54
C LEU A 100 4.66 -4.04 -3.54
N GLN A 101 3.88 -4.03 -2.46
CA GLN A 101 3.83 -5.11 -1.48
C GLN A 101 2.43 -5.71 -1.47
N TRP A 102 2.36 -7.02 -1.68
CA TRP A 102 1.14 -7.79 -1.43
C TRP A 102 1.19 -8.28 0.01
N LEU A 103 0.17 -7.92 0.78
CA LEU A 103 -0.01 -8.38 2.14
C LEU A 103 -1.31 -9.16 2.24
N THR A 104 -1.21 -10.44 2.53
CA THR A 104 -2.39 -11.24 2.83
C THR A 104 -2.64 -11.14 4.33
N LEU A 105 -3.77 -10.57 4.73
CA LEU A 105 -4.18 -10.63 6.12
C LEU A 105 -4.67 -12.05 6.40
N ALA A 106 -3.81 -12.88 6.97
CA ALA A 106 -4.26 -14.11 7.60
C ALA A 106 -5.01 -13.73 8.88
N ARG A 107 -6.11 -14.45 9.19
CA ARG A 107 -6.66 -14.37 10.55
C ARG A 107 -5.51 -14.71 11.51
N PRO A 108 -5.35 -14.00 12.64
CA PRO A 108 -4.71 -14.65 13.76
C PRO A 108 -5.51 -15.91 13.98
N VAL A 109 -4.89 -17.07 13.82
CA VAL A 109 -5.42 -18.28 14.44
C VAL A 109 -5.47 -17.92 15.92
N THR A 110 -6.66 -17.54 16.41
CA THR A 110 -6.97 -17.64 17.82
C THR A 110 -6.79 -19.12 18.12
N THR A 111 -5.56 -19.50 18.48
CA THR A 111 -5.31 -20.70 19.25
C THR A 111 -6.05 -20.44 20.57
N GLN A 112 -7.32 -20.84 20.60
CA GLN A 112 -8.02 -21.04 21.84
C GLN A 112 -7.23 -22.13 22.56
N HIS A 113 -6.54 -21.74 23.62
CA HIS A 113 -5.89 -22.62 24.56
C HIS A 113 -6.58 -22.46 25.91
#